data_AF-A0A7W1YMS3-F1
#
_entry.id   AF-A0A7W1YMS3-F1
#
_cell.length_a   1.000
_cell.length_b   1.000
_cell.length_c   1.000
_cell.angle_alpha   90.00
_cell.angle_beta   90.00
_cell.angle_gamma   90.00
#
_symmetry.space_group_name_H-M   'P 1'
#
loop_
_entity.id
_entity.type
_entity.pdbx_description
1 polymer ?
#
loop_
_entity_poly.entity_id
_entity_poly.type
_entity_poly.pdbx_seq_one_letter_code
_entity_poly.pdbx_strand_id
1 'polypeptide(L)' 'MIHAYVLIEAEPTRVQDLFRELPEMELDGSVIKEVHAVSGQYDLIAFVESPDLKSLGN' A
#
# COMPACT_ATOMS: atom_id res chain seq x y z
N MET A 1 -13.29 5.89 -9.92
CA MET A 1 -11.95 6.15 -9.38
C MET A 1 -12.10 6.33 -7.88
N ILE A 2 -11.58 5.38 -7.13
CA ILE A 2 -11.59 5.35 -5.67
C ILE A 2 -10.16 5.51 -5.16
N HIS A 3 -10.03 6.07 -3.97
CA HIS A 3 -8.77 6.21 -3.27
C HIS A 3 -8.90 5.52 -1.92
N ALA A 4 -7.90 4.72 -1.57
CA ALA A 4 -7.88 3.97 -0.33
C ALA A 4 -6.54 4.13 0.38
N TYR A 5 -6.61 4.16 1.71
CA TYR A 5 -5.44 4.03 2.57
C TYR A 5 -5.41 2.60 3.12
N VAL A 6 -4.33 1.88 2.83
CA VAL A 6 -4.08 0.53 3.33
C VAL A 6 -3.05 0.62 4.43
N LEU A 7 -3.45 0.19 5.64
CA LEU A 7 -2.59 0.12 6.80
C LEU A 7 -1.94 -1.26 6.83
N ILE A 8 -0.61 -1.32 6.85
CA ILE A 8 0.16 -2.55 6.72
C ILE A 8 0.98 -2.75 8.00
N GLU A 9 0.77 -3.90 8.63
CA GLU A 9 1.62 -4.42 9.70
C GLU A 9 2.57 -5.45 9.08
N ALA A 10 3.87 -5.29 9.31
CA ALA A 10 4.90 -6.12 8.70
C ALA A 10 5.96 -6.51 9.73
N GLU A 11 6.61 -7.65 9.48
CA GLU A 11 7.77 -8.05 10.27
C GLU A 11 8.87 -6.96 10.21
N PRO A 12 9.50 -6.58 11.34
CA PRO A 12 10.44 -5.45 11.40
C PRO A 12 11.59 -5.53 10.38
N THR A 13 12.03 -6.74 10.07
CA THR A 13 13.10 -6.99 9.11
C THR A 13 12.69 -6.71 7.66
N ARG A 14 11.39 -6.74 7.34
CA ARG A 14 10.83 -6.57 6.00
C ARG A 14 10.28 -5.19 5.71
N VAL A 15 10.10 -4.34 6.72
CA VAL A 15 9.52 -2.99 6.56
C VAL A 15 10.30 -2.16 5.53
N GLN A 16 11.63 -2.21 5.58
CA GLN A 16 12.50 -1.47 4.65
C GLN A 16 12.41 -2.00 3.21
N ASP A 17 12.30 -3.30 3.04
CA ASP A 17 12.18 -3.92 1.71
C ASP A 17 10.81 -3.59 1.11
N LEU A 18 9.74 -3.75 1.88
CA LEU A 18 8.37 -3.39 1.48
C LEU A 18 8.24 -1.90 1.14
N PHE A 19 8.85 -1.01 1.92
CA PHE A 19 8.85 0.42 1.62
C PHE A 19 9.48 0.74 0.26
N ARG A 20 10.45 -0.05 -0.19
CA ARG A 20 11.12 0.14 -1.48
C ARG A 20 10.40 -0.54 -2.65
N GLU A 21 9.75 -1.67 -2.40
CA GLU A 21 9.12 -2.49 -3.43
C GLU A 21 7.66 -2.11 -3.72
N LEU A 22 6.94 -1.61 -2.73
CA LEU A 22 5.51 -1.29 -2.85
C LEU A 22 5.20 -0.03 -3.68
N PRO A 23 6.00 1.06 -3.68
CA PRO A 23 5.72 2.23 -4.50
C PRO A 23 5.65 1.86 -5.99
N GLU A 24 4.67 2.43 -6.71
CA GLU A 24 4.44 2.19 -8.15
C GLU A 24 4.05 0.76 -8.52
N MET A 25 3.76 -0.10 -7.53
CA MET A 25 3.31 -1.45 -7.81
C MET A 25 1.89 -1.42 -8.39
N GLU A 26 1.73 -2.07 -9.55
CA GLU A 26 0.43 -2.28 -10.19
C GLU A 26 -0.19 -3.59 -9.69
N LEU A 27 -1.42 -3.51 -9.20
CA LEU A 27 -2.20 -4.61 -8.65
C LEU A 27 -3.56 -4.67 -9.36
N ASP A 28 -3.71 -5.54 -10.37
CA ASP A 28 -4.97 -5.82 -11.09
C ASP A 28 -5.82 -4.56 -11.41
N GLY A 29 -5.15 -3.53 -11.93
CA GLY A 29 -5.76 -2.25 -12.31
C GLY A 29 -5.76 -1.17 -11.22
N SER A 30 -5.28 -1.48 -10.03
CA SER A 30 -4.96 -0.55 -8.94
C SER A 30 -3.48 -0.18 -8.96
N VAL A 31 -3.15 1.04 -8.54
CA VAL A 31 -1.76 1.52 -8.46
C VAL A 31 -1.48 2.04 -7.07
N ILE A 32 -0.40 1.55 -6.45
CA ILE A 32 0.11 2.12 -5.20
C ILE A 32 0.87 3.40 -5.55
N LYS A 33 0.27 4.55 -5.25
CA LYS A 33 0.82 5.87 -5.59
C LYS A 33 1.92 6.28 -4.63
N GLU A 34 1.72 6.02 -3.34
CA GLU A 34 2.64 6.43 -2.30
C GLU A 34 2.66 5.40 -1.16
N VAL A 35 3.81 5.28 -0.52
CA VAL A 35 3.98 4.48 0.69
C VAL A 35 4.72 5.32 1.71
N HIS A 36 4.22 5.34 2.93
CA HIS A 36 4.77 6.10 4.05
C HIS A 36 5.11 5.14 5.18
N ALA A 37 6.37 5.12 5.61
CA ALA A 37 6.77 4.43 6.83
C ALA A 37 6.42 5.31 8.03
N VAL A 38 5.66 4.77 8.98
CA VAL A 38 5.12 5.53 10.10
C VAL A 38 5.54 4.93 11.43
N SER A 39 5.71 5.78 12.44
CA SER A 39 5.89 5.34 13.83
C SER A 39 4.51 5.22 14.49
N GLY A 40 3.96 4.00 14.52
CA GLY A 40 2.62 3.74 15.07
C GLY A 40 2.34 2.26 15.31
N GLN A 41 1.05 1.92 15.41
CA GLN A 41 0.60 0.53 15.49
C GLN A 41 0.86 -0.25 14.19
N TYR A 42 0.90 0.47 13.07
CA TYR A 42 1.25 -0.08 11.76
C TYR A 42 2.63 0.43 11.37
N ASP A 43 3.32 -0.34 10.53
CA ASP A 43 4.67 -0.01 10.08
C ASP A 43 4.63 0.86 8.81
N LEU A 44 3.64 0.62 7.95
CA LEU A 44 3.52 1.26 6.64
C LEU A 44 2.07 1.67 6.35
N ILE A 45 1.92 2.79 5.63
CA ILE A 45 0.65 3.24 5.07
C ILE A 45 0.82 3.38 3.56
N ALA A 46 0.03 2.64 2.78
CA ALA A 46 0.01 2.73 1.33
C ALA A 46 -1.22 3.50 0.84
N PHE A 47 -1.01 4.46 -0.04
CA PHE A 47 -2.07 5.17 -0.75
C PHE A 47 -2.29 4.53 -2.11
N VAL A 48 -3.49 3.99 -2.31
CA VAL A 48 -3.84 3.20 -3.50
C VAL A 48 -4.94 3.92 -4.28
N GLU A 49 -4.72 4.05 -5.58
CA GLU A 49 -5.72 4.52 -6.54
C GLU A 49 -6.23 3.32 -7.34
N SER A 50 -7.56 3.20 -7.45
CA SER A 50 -8.19 2.09 -8.15
C SER A 50 -9.41 2.57 -8.95
N PRO A 51 -9.75 1.96 -10.10
CA PRO A 51 -10.94 2.34 -10.86
C PRO A 51 -12.23 2.09 -10.07
N ASP A 52 -12.32 0.97 -9.35
CA ASP A 52 -13.47 0.52 -8.58
C ASP A 52 -13.08 -0.38 -7.39
N LEU A 53 -14.05 -0.68 -6.52
CA LEU A 53 -13.81 -1.46 -5.29
C LEU A 53 -13.42 -2.92 -5.57
N LYS A 54 -13.84 -3.50 -6.71
CA LYS A 54 -13.50 -4.90 -7.05
C LYS A 54 -12.03 -5.02 -7.43
N SER A 55 -11.48 -4.03 -8.12
CA SER A 55 -10.05 -3.96 -8.43
C SER A 55 -9.16 -3.73 -7.20
N LEU A 56 -9.71 -3.23 -6.09
CA LEU A 56 -8.96 -3.04 -4.84
C LEU A 56 -8.83 -4.34 -4.02
N GLY A 57 -9.79 -5.26 -4.16
CA GLY A 57 -9.79 -6.51 -3.40
C GLY A 57 -10.82 -7.50 -3.92
N ASN A 58 -10.31 -8.66 -4.35
CA ASN A 58 -11.07 -9.88 -4.55
C ASN A 58 -10.34 -11.02 -3.84
#